data_AF-M3C4A4-F1
#
_entry.id   AF-M3C4A4-F1
#
_cell.length_a   1.000
_cell.length_b   1.000
_cell.length_c   1.000
_cell.angle_alpha   90.00
_cell.angle_beta   90.00
_cell.angle_gamma   90.00
#
_symmetry.space_group_name_H-M   'P 1'
#
loop_
_entity.id
_entity.type
_entity.pdbx_description
1 polymer ?
#
loop_
_entity_poly.entity_id
_entity_poly.type
_entity_poly.pdbx_seq_one_letter_code
_entity_poly.pdbx_strand_id
1 'polypeptide(L)' 'MSMRVWSQRVRRGDTVLDRGEEREVKAVRIEDRAGGREVVLVFKAGGLLRLAGTDSVEVVPDGGTARRRDTR' A
#
# COMPACT_ATOMS: atom_id res chain seq x y z
N MET A 1 -5.06 13.33 -7.45
CA MET A 1 -4.24 12.74 -8.52
C MET A 1 -3.55 11.53 -7.91
N SER A 2 -3.86 10.30 -8.34
CA SER A 2 -3.22 9.07 -7.81
C SER A 2 -1.90 8.78 -8.52
N MET A 3 -1.05 7.95 -7.92
CA MET A 3 0.20 7.46 -8.49
C MET A 3 0.29 5.95 -8.36
N ARG A 4 0.78 5.27 -9.39
CA ARG A 4 1.05 3.83 -9.35
C ARG A 4 2.41 3.54 -8.71
N VAL A 5 2.43 2.71 -7.66
CA VAL A 5 3.64 2.24 -6.98
C VAL A 5 3.66 0.73 -6.92
N TRP A 6 4.84 0.13 -6.77
CA TRP A 6 4.97 -1.30 -6.53
C TRP A 6 4.38 -1.65 -5.15
N SER A 7 3.69 -2.78 -5.03
CA SER A 7 3.03 -3.23 -3.79
C SER A 7 4.00 -3.25 -2.59
N GLN A 8 5.24 -3.65 -2.83
CA GLN A 8 6.32 -3.66 -1.83
C GLN A 8 6.73 -2.27 -1.30
N ARG A 9 6.34 -1.19 -1.97
CA ARG A 9 6.62 0.20 -1.56
C ARG A 9 5.50 0.85 -0.78
N VAL A 10 4.32 0.23 -0.73
CA VAL A 10 3.18 0.71 0.06
C VAL A 10 3.52 0.66 1.54
N ARG A 11 3.11 1.68 2.29
CA ARG A 11 3.37 1.85 3.71
C ARG A 11 2.08 1.97 4.49
N ARG A 12 2.17 1.73 5.80
CA ARG A 12 1.11 2.11 6.74
C ARG A 12 0.86 3.62 6.65
N GLY A 13 -0.41 4.00 6.58
CA GLY A 13 -0.85 5.39 6.44
C GLY A 13 -1.07 5.81 4.99
N ASP A 14 -0.60 5.04 4.01
CA ASP A 14 -0.93 5.33 2.62
C ASP A 14 -2.42 5.08 2.37
N THR A 15 -3.04 5.93 1.57
CA THR A 15 -4.38 5.71 1.01
C THR A 15 -4.23 5.08 -0.35
N VAL A 16 -4.84 3.92 -0.58
CA VAL A 16 -4.81 3.24 -1.88
C VAL A 16 -6.19 3.22 -2.53
N LEU A 17 -6.22 3.17 -3.85
CA LEU A 17 -7.45 2.93 -4.60
C LEU A 17 -7.61 1.42 -4.84
N ASP A 18 -8.61 0.82 -4.21
CA ASP A 18 -8.98 -0.58 -4.32
C ASP A 18 -10.39 -0.67 -4.90
N ARG A 19 -10.53 -1.20 -6.13
CA ARG A 19 -11.82 -1.32 -6.84
C ARG A 19 -12.63 -0.02 -6.94
N GLY A 20 -11.94 1.11 -7.03
CA GLY A 20 -12.55 2.44 -7.12
C GLY A 20 -12.87 3.08 -5.76
N GLU A 21 -12.57 2.42 -4.65
CA GLU A 21 -12.71 2.98 -3.30
C GLU A 21 -11.35 3.36 -2.71
N GLU A 22 -11.30 4.51 -2.04
CA GLU A 22 -10.11 4.95 -1.30
C GLU A 22 -10.06 4.28 0.07
N ARG A 23 -8.95 3.59 0.36
CA ARG A 23 -8.80 2.80 1.59
C ARG A 23 -7.45 3.05 2.23
N GLU A 24 -7.47 3.50 3.49
CA GLU A 24 -6.25 3.77 4.24
C GLU A 24 -5.64 2.47 4.79
N VAL A 25 -4.34 2.29 4.56
CA VAL A 25 -3.56 1.13 5.02
C VAL A 25 -3.25 1.25 6.51
N LYS A 26 -3.81 0.35 7.31
CA LYS A 26 -3.53 0.18 8.74
C LYS A 26 -2.20 -0.53 8.99
N ALA A 27 -1.90 -1.55 8.19
CA ALA A 27 -0.67 -2.32 8.30
C ALA A 27 -0.30 -2.98 6.96
N VAL A 28 0.98 -3.21 6.75
CA VAL A 28 1.52 -3.98 5.62
C VAL A 28 2.20 -5.22 6.18
N ARG A 29 1.86 -6.39 5.67
CA ARG A 29 2.53 -7.64 5.98
C ARG A 29 3.15 -8.21 4.73
N ILE A 30 4.23 -8.92 4.92
CA ILE A 30 4.92 -9.63 3.86
C ILE A 30 4.94 -11.10 4.27
N GLU A 31 4.47 -11.95 3.38
CA GLU A 31 4.41 -13.39 3.58
C GLU A 31 5.18 -14.09 2.46
N ASP A 32 6.11 -14.97 2.82
CA ASP A 32 6.76 -15.86 1.85
C ASP A 32 5.91 -17.11 1.67
N ARG A 33 5.50 -17.38 0.44
CA ARG A 33 4.76 -18.60 0.06
C ARG A 33 5.51 -19.38 -1.00
N ALA A 34 5.11 -20.63 -1.21
CA ALA A 34 5.71 -21.52 -2.21
C ALA A 34 5.73 -20.92 -3.64
N GLY A 35 4.83 -19.97 -3.94
CA GLY A 35 4.75 -19.25 -5.23
C GLY A 35 5.43 -17.87 -5.25
N GLY A 36 6.13 -17.48 -4.19
CA GLY A 36 6.81 -16.19 -4.09
C GLY A 36 6.30 -15.32 -2.93
N ARG A 37 6.80 -14.09 -2.90
CA ARG A 37 6.55 -13.11 -1.85
C ARG A 37 5.22 -12.40 -2.08
N GLU A 38 4.30 -12.52 -1.14
CA GLU A 38 3.03 -11.79 -1.12
C GLU A 38 3.12 -10.55 -0.22
N VAL A 39 2.47 -9.47 -0.66
CA VAL A 39 2.23 -8.26 0.12
C VAL A 39 0.76 -8.25 0.52
N VAL A 40 0.51 -8.18 1.82
CA VAL A 40 -0.84 -8.13 2.39
C VAL A 40 -1.07 -6.74 2.99
N LEU A 41 -1.98 -5.98 2.37
CA LEU A 41 -2.44 -4.68 2.87
C LEU A 41 -3.64 -4.90 3.77
N VAL A 42 -3.53 -4.49 5.02
CA VAL A 42 -4.65 -4.47 5.98
C VAL A 42 -5.17 -3.05 6.04
N PHE A 43 -6.44 -2.85 5.73
CA PHE A 43 -7.05 -1.52 5.74
C PHE A 43 -7.62 -1.16 7.11
N LYS A 44 -7.79 0.15 7.39
CA LYS A 44 -8.44 0.61 8.61
C LYS A 44 -9.92 0.23 8.68
N ALA A 45 -10.59 0.24 7.52
CA ALA A 45 -11.98 -0.17 7.36
C ALA A 45 -12.09 -1.25 6.27
N GLY A 46 -12.96 -2.24 6.51
CA GLY A 46 -13.20 -3.38 5.61
C GLY A 46 -12.18 -4.51 5.75
N GLY A 47 -12.01 -5.29 4.66
CA GLY A 47 -11.12 -6.46 4.60
C GLY A 47 -9.65 -6.12 4.34
N LEU A 48 -8.89 -7.12 3.88
CA LEU A 48 -7.50 -7.03 3.45
C LEU A 48 -7.39 -7.20 1.92
N LEU A 49 -6.29 -6.71 1.35
CA LEU A 49 -5.92 -6.96 -0.06
C LEU A 49 -4.61 -7.75 -0.10
N ARG A 50 -4.57 -8.82 -0.89
CA ARG A 50 -3.37 -9.63 -1.14
C ARG A 50 -2.88 -9.36 -2.55
N LEU A 51 -1.58 -9.15 -2.67
CA LEU A 51 -0.91 -8.79 -3.91
C LEU A 51 0.37 -9.61 -4.04
N ALA A 52 0.76 -9.95 -5.25
CA ALA A 52 2.11 -10.38 -5.50
C ALA A 52 3.08 -9.20 -5.24
N GLY A 53 4.31 -9.49 -4.84
CA GLY A 53 5.35 -8.47 -4.69
C GLY A 53 5.66 -7.72 -5.99
N THR A 54 5.33 -8.31 -7.13
CA THR A 54 5.48 -7.72 -8.48
C THR A 54 4.30 -6.84 -8.89
N ASP A 55 3.18 -6.88 -8.15
CA ASP A 55 2.01 -6.09 -8.49
C ASP A 55 2.22 -4.61 -8.20
N SER A 56 1.45 -3.78 -8.88
CA SER A 56 1.41 -2.33 -8.63
C SER A 56 0.03 -1.91 -8.11
N VAL A 57 0.03 -0.90 -7.25
CA VAL A 57 -1.15 -0.35 -6.58
C VAL A 57 -1.21 1.14 -6.83
N GLU A 58 -2.41 1.68 -6.98
CA GLU A 58 -2.62 3.13 -7.03
C GLU A 58 -2.70 3.69 -5.61
N VAL A 59 -1.79 4.59 -5.29
CA VAL A 59 -1.74 5.35 -4.04
C VAL A 59 -2.27 6.75 -4.31
N VAL A 60 -3.20 7.19 -3.47
CA VAL A 60 -3.66 8.57 -3.42
C VAL A 60 -2.71 9.33 -2.49
N PRO A 61 -1.88 10.24 -2.99
CA PRO A 61 -1.07 11.09 -2.14
C PRO A 61 -2.02 11.95 -1.31
N ASP A 62 -1.89 11.85 0.02
CA ASP A 62 -2.50 12.85 0.89
C ASP A 62 -2.01 14.22 0.44
N GLY A 63 -2.92 15.15 0.17
CA GLY A 63 -2.61 16.52 -0.23
C GLY A 63 -1.79 17.32 0.81
N GLY A 64 -1.35 16.68 1.88
CA GLY A 64 -0.48 17.22 2.91
C GLY A 64 0.91 16.60 2.87
N THR A 65 1.81 17.21 2.10
CA THR A 65 3.27 17.16 2.25
C THR A 65 3.96 15.80 2.14
N ALA A 66 4.83 15.72 1.14
CA ALA A 66 6.09 15.02 1.22
C ALA A 66 6.84 15.41 2.53
N ARG A 67 6.61 14.69 3.63
CA ARG A 67 7.61 14.63 4.70
C ARG A 67 8.70 13.67 4.25
N ARG A 68 9.61 14.21 3.43
CA ARG A 68 11.03 13.86 3.52
C ARG A 68 11.39 13.88 5.00
N ARG A 69 11.54 12.72 5.61
CA ARG A 69 12.45 12.58 6.75
C ARG A 69 13.81 12.28 6.14
N ASP A 70 14.50 13.35 5.75
CA ASP A 70 15.95 13.37 5.83
C ASP A 70 16.29 13.20 7.32
N THR A 71 16.64 11.97 7.70
CA THR A 71 17.29 11.72 8.99
C THR A 71 18.79 11.97 8.81
N ARG A 72 19.21 13.00 9.53
CA ARG A 72 20.56 13.46 9.84
C ARG A 72 21.60 12.37 10.07
#